data_AF-A0A1Y1LCX1-F1
#
_entry.id   AF-A0A1Y1LCX1-F1
#
_cell.length_a   1.000
_cell.length_b   1.000
_cell.length_c   1.000
_cell.angle_alpha   90.00
_cell.angle_beta   90.00
_cell.angle_gamma   90.00
#
_symmetry.space_group_name_H-M   'P 1'
#
loop_
_entity.id
_entity.type
_entity.pdbx_description
1 polymer ?
#
loop_
_entity_poly.entity_id
_entity_poly.type
_entity_poly.pdbx_seq_one_letter_code
_entity_poly.pdbx_strand_id
1 'polypeptide(L)'
;MHSIKKNGKADVNDHRCNHIKLQDKSVIQVFGKNQIRKLIIPSREPIKTPGIWPSTEFKRLQKAAYVLTQKDKLAMIEEAQQRKLQIQTDCERRKESLKKSQLEQRAKPDSKLAKEEGAAAEKNQYVLQRAYELRQEQEDEVKNASSMILAAKCLAVRQQQLVEKDLMKRELDEEERRLDSMMEQERQKKLKEEEERKRYRRELGQRNAQAISQQISENQVQKLLEEERKEEECRNINKAMIRMQQDDAEKIRQTHLAQKKIREDLAESNAKIEHFKIVQKEEERIANLRIQ
;
A
#
# COMPACT_ATOMS: atom_id res chain seq x y z
N MET A 1 -43.06 -8.48 58.03
CA MET A 1 -43.33 -8.24 59.46
C MET A 1 -44.84 -8.13 59.66
N HIS A 2 -45.48 -9.24 60.04
CA HIS A 2 -46.91 -9.31 60.34
C HIS A 2 -47.07 -9.26 61.86
N SER A 3 -47.84 -8.30 62.38
CA SER A 3 -48.29 -8.32 63.77
C SER A 3 -49.81 -8.23 63.76
N ILE A 4 -50.48 -9.39 63.79
CA ILE A 4 -51.92 -9.49 64.03
C ILE A 4 -52.09 -10.13 65.40
N LYS A 5 -52.46 -9.29 66.37
CA LYS A 5 -52.88 -9.71 67.70
C LYS A 5 -54.10 -10.63 67.59
N LYS A 6 -53.95 -11.87 68.02
CA LYS A 6 -55.05 -12.70 68.51
C LYS A 6 -55.47 -12.17 69.87
N ASN A 7 -56.78 -12.12 70.15
CA ASN A 7 -57.40 -12.74 71.33
C ASN A 7 -58.77 -12.13 71.62
N GLY A 8 -59.72 -13.02 71.90
CA GLY A 8 -61.09 -12.68 72.30
C GLY A 8 -61.98 -13.92 72.30
N LYS A 9 -61.51 -15.03 72.89
CA LYS A 9 -62.40 -16.14 73.27
C LYS A 9 -62.93 -15.82 74.66
N ALA A 10 -64.23 -15.56 74.74
CA ALA A 10 -64.95 -15.45 76.01
C ALA A 10 -65.15 -16.86 76.60
N ASP A 11 -64.52 -17.05 77.75
CA ASP A 11 -64.99 -17.75 78.94
C ASP A 11 -65.85 -19.01 78.77
N VAL A 12 -65.13 -20.13 78.91
CA VAL A 12 -65.63 -21.41 79.38
C VAL A 12 -66.28 -21.18 80.75
N ASN A 13 -67.59 -21.33 80.83
CA ASN A 13 -68.27 -21.39 82.13
C ASN A 13 -68.89 -22.79 82.28
N ASP A 14 -68.09 -23.66 82.89
CA ASP A 14 -68.47 -24.99 83.36
C ASP A 14 -69.61 -24.85 84.37
N HIS A 15 -70.81 -25.26 83.98
CA HIS A 15 -71.96 -25.32 84.89
C HIS A 15 -72.23 -26.77 85.27
N ARG A 16 -71.79 -27.06 86.50
CA ARG A 16 -72.04 -28.25 87.32
C ARG A 16 -73.40 -28.87 87.02
N CYS A 17 -73.39 -30.10 86.51
CA CYS A 17 -74.60 -30.90 86.39
C CYS A 17 -75.00 -31.35 87.80
N ASN A 18 -75.94 -30.63 88.42
CA ASN A 18 -76.62 -31.09 89.62
C ASN A 18 -77.30 -32.43 89.31
N HIS A 19 -76.79 -33.52 89.91
CA HIS A 19 -77.44 -34.81 89.91
C HIS A 19 -78.77 -34.72 90.68
N ILE A 20 -79.85 -34.40 89.96
CA ILE A 20 -81.20 -34.49 90.48
C ILE A 20 -81.50 -35.98 90.67
N LYS A 21 -81.62 -36.40 91.93
CA LYS A 21 -82.02 -37.77 92.31
C LYS A 21 -83.36 -38.08 91.64
N LEU A 22 -83.35 -39.06 90.72
CA LEU A 22 -84.50 -39.55 89.94
C LEU A 22 -85.49 -40.39 90.79
N GLN A 23 -85.59 -40.13 92.09
CA GLN A 23 -86.25 -41.07 93.00
C GLN A 23 -87.79 -41.00 92.93
N ASP A 24 -88.40 -39.89 92.46
CA ASP A 24 -89.87 -39.73 92.48
C ASP A 24 -90.51 -39.21 91.18
N LYS A 25 -89.92 -39.45 89.99
CA LYS A 25 -90.50 -39.01 88.70
C LYS A 25 -90.72 -40.16 87.74
N SER A 26 -91.87 -40.19 87.08
CA SER A 26 -92.19 -41.17 86.04
C SER A 26 -91.33 -40.95 84.80
N VAL A 27 -90.58 -41.99 84.42
CA VAL A 27 -89.64 -41.95 83.30
C VAL A 27 -90.09 -42.95 82.24
N ILE A 28 -90.24 -42.50 81.00
CA ILE A 28 -90.48 -43.38 79.85
C ILE A 28 -89.17 -43.58 79.11
N GLN A 29 -88.85 -44.84 78.80
CA GLN A 29 -87.74 -45.19 77.92
C GLN A 29 -88.23 -45.19 76.49
N VAL A 30 -87.64 -44.34 75.67
CA VAL A 30 -87.93 -44.27 74.23
C VAL A 30 -86.77 -44.91 73.49
N PHE A 31 -87.09 -45.92 72.67
CA PHE A 31 -86.12 -46.66 71.86
C PHE A 31 -85.91 -45.95 70.52
N GLY A 32 -84.77 -45.27 70.37
CA GLY A 32 -84.31 -44.74 69.09
C GLY A 32 -83.30 -45.67 68.44
N LYS A 33 -83.17 -45.61 67.10
CA LYS A 33 -82.36 -46.56 66.30
C LYS A 33 -80.93 -46.80 66.82
N ASN A 34 -80.29 -45.84 67.49
CA ASN A 34 -78.90 -45.98 67.97
C ASN A 34 -78.66 -45.61 69.46
N GLN A 35 -79.70 -45.37 70.28
CA GLN A 35 -79.53 -45.19 71.74
C GLN A 35 -80.87 -45.24 72.49
N ILE A 36 -80.88 -45.82 73.70
CA ILE A 36 -82.03 -45.78 74.61
C ILE A 36 -81.93 -44.52 75.47
N ARG A 37 -82.91 -43.62 75.34
CA ARG A 37 -82.98 -42.40 76.16
C ARG A 37 -84.08 -42.53 77.20
N LYS A 38 -83.74 -42.19 78.45
CA LYS A 38 -84.67 -42.07 79.56
C LYS A 38 -85.19 -40.63 79.58
N LEU A 39 -86.43 -40.42 79.13
CA LEU A 39 -87.06 -39.10 79.15
C LEU A 39 -87.90 -38.94 80.41
N ILE A 40 -87.63 -37.89 81.16
CA ILE A 40 -88.40 -37.50 82.34
C ILE A 40 -89.67 -36.81 81.86
N ILE A 41 -90.83 -37.34 82.23
CA ILE A 41 -92.11 -36.72 81.92
C ILE A 41 -92.29 -35.50 82.84
N PRO A 42 -92.55 -34.30 82.32
CA PRO A 42 -92.85 -33.15 83.15
C PRO A 42 -94.16 -33.39 83.92
N SER A 43 -94.15 -33.20 85.25
CA SER A 43 -95.37 -33.30 86.06
C SER A 43 -96.35 -32.18 85.68
N ARG A 44 -97.65 -32.49 85.65
CA ARG A 44 -98.73 -31.51 85.39
C ARG A 44 -99.07 -30.66 86.62
N GLU A 45 -98.46 -30.93 87.76
CA GLU A 45 -98.65 -30.16 88.98
C GLU A 45 -97.80 -28.87 88.97
N PRO A 46 -98.36 -27.74 89.43
CA PRO A 46 -97.61 -26.49 89.50
C PRO A 46 -96.47 -26.60 90.52
N ILE A 47 -95.28 -26.15 90.11
CA ILE A 47 -94.09 -26.09 90.96
C ILE A 47 -94.40 -25.12 92.12
N LYS A 48 -94.40 -25.61 93.38
CA LYS A 48 -94.79 -24.86 94.58
C LYS A 48 -93.89 -23.63 94.89
N THR A 49 -92.76 -23.45 94.21
CA THR A 49 -91.86 -22.30 94.38
C THR A 49 -91.69 -21.52 93.07
N PRO A 50 -92.14 -20.26 92.98
CA PRO A 50 -91.89 -19.42 91.81
C PRO A 50 -90.42 -18.95 91.79
N GLY A 51 -89.72 -19.18 90.69
CA GLY A 51 -88.42 -18.55 90.43
C GLY A 51 -88.61 -17.11 89.94
N ILE A 52 -87.98 -16.13 90.57
CA ILE A 52 -88.02 -14.72 90.16
C ILE A 52 -86.87 -14.49 89.16
N TRP A 53 -87.20 -14.07 87.93
CA TRP A 53 -86.22 -13.84 86.85
C TRP A 53 -86.02 -12.35 86.57
N PRO A 54 -84.79 -11.88 86.27
CA PRO A 54 -84.54 -10.51 85.80
C PRO A 54 -85.21 -10.21 84.44
N SER A 55 -85.66 -8.97 84.22
CA SER A 55 -86.38 -8.58 82.99
C SER A 55 -85.54 -8.72 81.70
N THR A 56 -84.22 -8.52 81.78
CA THR A 56 -83.31 -8.71 80.64
C THR A 56 -83.22 -10.19 80.24
N GLU A 57 -83.14 -11.07 81.23
CA GLU A 57 -83.17 -12.52 81.05
C GLU A 57 -84.53 -12.99 80.51
N PHE A 58 -85.62 -12.44 81.04
CA PHE A 58 -86.96 -12.69 80.53
C PHE A 58 -87.11 -12.28 79.06
N LYS A 59 -86.63 -11.09 78.65
CA LYS A 59 -86.67 -10.64 77.25
C LYS A 59 -85.75 -11.46 76.35
N ARG A 60 -84.57 -11.87 76.84
CA ARG A 60 -83.66 -12.77 76.11
C ARG A 60 -84.32 -14.12 75.86
N LEU A 61 -84.93 -14.70 76.91
CA LEU A 61 -85.67 -15.95 76.82
C LEU A 61 -86.94 -15.80 75.97
N GLN A 62 -87.62 -14.66 76.02
CA GLN A 62 -88.79 -14.38 75.17
C GLN A 62 -88.40 -14.28 73.69
N LYS A 63 -87.24 -13.67 73.37
CA LYS A 63 -86.67 -13.67 72.01
C LYS A 63 -86.16 -15.05 71.58
N ALA A 64 -85.58 -15.83 72.50
CA ALA A 64 -85.11 -17.19 72.23
C ALA A 64 -86.26 -18.21 72.12
N ALA A 65 -87.37 -17.96 72.81
CA ALA A 65 -88.59 -18.75 72.77
C ALA A 65 -89.53 -18.31 71.63
N TYR A 66 -89.24 -17.20 70.95
CA TYR A 66 -89.96 -16.82 69.73
C TYR A 66 -89.66 -17.87 68.65
N VAL A 67 -90.61 -18.80 68.48
CA VAL A 67 -90.54 -19.84 67.48
C VAL A 67 -90.85 -19.20 66.13
N LEU A 68 -89.81 -18.98 65.32
CA LEU A 68 -89.98 -18.46 63.96
C LEU A 68 -90.99 -19.32 63.21
N THR A 69 -92.06 -18.67 62.73
CA THR A 69 -93.03 -19.34 61.88
C THR A 69 -92.40 -19.63 60.52
N GLN A 70 -92.99 -20.53 59.75
CA GLN A 70 -92.47 -20.89 58.43
C GLN A 70 -92.37 -19.68 57.49
N LYS A 71 -93.25 -18.69 57.65
CA LYS A 71 -93.22 -17.43 56.88
C LYS A 71 -92.04 -16.53 57.27
N ASP A 72 -91.71 -16.41 58.54
CA ASP A 72 -90.58 -15.59 59.01
C ASP A 72 -89.23 -16.17 58.56
N LYS A 73 -89.12 -17.51 58.52
CA LYS A 73 -87.93 -18.19 57.98
C LYS A 73 -87.76 -17.92 56.49
N LEU A 74 -88.85 -17.93 55.72
CA LEU A 74 -88.81 -17.63 54.28
C LEU A 74 -88.39 -16.19 54.02
N ALA A 75 -88.95 -15.22 54.75
CA ALA A 75 -88.59 -13.81 54.62
C ALA A 75 -87.11 -13.55 54.97
N MET A 76 -86.59 -14.20 56.02
CA MET A 76 -85.18 -14.09 56.40
C MET A 76 -84.23 -14.71 55.37
N ILE A 77 -84.64 -15.82 54.73
CA ILE A 77 -83.90 -16.43 53.62
C ILE A 77 -83.90 -15.50 52.40
N GLU A 78 -85.05 -14.90 52.07
CA GLU A 78 -85.18 -13.96 50.96
C GLU A 78 -84.31 -12.71 51.17
N GLU A 79 -84.32 -12.11 52.37
CA GLU A 79 -83.47 -10.96 52.70
C GLU A 79 -81.98 -11.32 52.64
N ALA A 80 -81.60 -12.52 53.12
CA ALA A 80 -80.22 -13.01 53.01
C ALA A 80 -79.81 -13.23 51.55
N GLN A 81 -80.72 -13.74 50.71
CA GLN A 81 -80.49 -13.89 49.27
C GLN A 81 -80.34 -12.53 48.59
N GLN A 82 -81.19 -11.55 48.89
CA GLN A 82 -81.11 -10.20 48.34
C GLN A 82 -79.79 -9.51 48.72
N ARG A 83 -79.35 -9.62 49.97
CA ARG A 83 -78.04 -9.08 50.40
C ARG A 83 -76.87 -9.75 49.68
N LYS A 84 -76.94 -11.07 49.50
CA LYS A 84 -75.91 -11.82 48.75
C LYS A 84 -75.87 -11.37 47.27
N LEU A 85 -77.03 -11.18 46.66
CA LEU A 85 -77.13 -10.67 45.28
C LEU A 85 -76.57 -9.26 45.17
N GLN A 86 -76.87 -8.35 46.10
CA GLN A 86 -76.31 -6.99 46.11
C GLN A 86 -74.79 -7.00 46.19
N ILE A 87 -74.22 -7.76 47.14
CA ILE A 87 -72.76 -7.90 47.27
C ILE A 87 -72.16 -8.48 45.98
N GLN A 88 -72.79 -9.48 45.38
CA GLN A 88 -72.33 -10.07 44.13
C GLN A 88 -72.33 -9.04 42.99
N THR A 89 -73.42 -8.28 42.84
CA THR A 89 -73.52 -7.24 41.79
C THR A 89 -72.50 -6.12 41.97
N ASP A 90 -72.18 -5.72 43.20
CA ASP A 90 -71.17 -4.71 43.47
C ASP A 90 -69.74 -5.22 43.19
N CYS A 91 -69.46 -6.49 43.51
CA CYS A 91 -68.21 -7.15 43.15
C CYS A 91 -68.04 -7.27 41.62
N GLU A 92 -69.10 -7.66 40.91
CA GLU A 92 -69.12 -7.75 39.45
C GLU A 92 -68.89 -6.38 38.81
N ARG A 93 -69.55 -5.32 39.29
CA ARG A 93 -69.35 -3.94 38.82
C ARG A 93 -67.90 -3.47 39.01
N ARG A 94 -67.29 -3.77 40.17
CA ARG A 94 -65.88 -3.42 40.43
C ARG A 94 -64.93 -4.18 39.51
N LYS A 95 -65.20 -5.47 39.27
CA LYS A 95 -64.43 -6.31 38.35
C LYS A 95 -64.52 -5.81 36.91
N GLU A 96 -65.71 -5.40 36.47
CA GLU A 96 -65.92 -4.82 35.14
C GLU A 96 -65.22 -3.47 34.98
N SER A 97 -65.28 -2.60 35.98
CA SER A 97 -64.57 -1.32 35.99
C SER A 97 -63.06 -1.49 35.87
N LEU A 98 -62.48 -2.43 36.63
CA LEU A 98 -61.07 -2.79 36.52
C LEU A 98 -60.70 -3.38 35.15
N LYS A 99 -61.59 -4.18 34.55
CA LYS A 99 -61.36 -4.73 33.21
C LYS A 99 -61.37 -3.64 32.14
N LYS A 100 -62.26 -2.64 32.25
CA LYS A 100 -62.32 -1.50 31.34
C LYS A 100 -61.07 -0.63 31.44
N SER A 101 -60.60 -0.32 32.66
CA SER A 101 -59.38 0.47 32.83
C SER A 101 -58.11 -0.26 32.37
N GLN A 102 -58.03 -1.59 32.48
CA GLN A 102 -56.94 -2.38 31.90
C GLN A 102 -56.93 -2.38 30.37
N LEU A 103 -58.10 -2.40 29.73
CA LEU A 103 -58.22 -2.32 28.27
C LEU A 103 -57.74 -0.96 27.76
N GLU A 104 -58.02 0.11 28.49
CA GLU A 104 -57.60 1.48 28.17
C GLU A 104 -56.10 1.73 28.41
N GLN A 105 -55.46 0.93 29.28
CA GLN A 105 -54.01 0.94 29.50
C GLN A 105 -53.21 0.19 28.42
N ARG A 106 -53.87 -0.46 27.46
CA ARG A 106 -53.17 -1.04 26.29
C ARG A 106 -52.47 0.08 25.53
N ALA A 107 -51.24 -0.18 25.08
CA ALA A 107 -50.40 0.79 24.42
C ALA A 107 -51.15 1.46 23.25
N LYS A 108 -51.25 2.80 23.30
CA LYS A 108 -51.82 3.58 22.19
C LYS A 108 -50.89 3.46 20.97
N PRO A 109 -51.45 3.44 19.74
CA PRO A 109 -50.70 3.13 18.52
C PRO A 109 -49.52 4.08 18.19
N ASP A 110 -49.39 5.24 18.84
CA ASP A 110 -48.26 6.17 18.66
C ASP A 110 -47.43 6.43 19.94
N SER A 111 -47.63 5.63 20.99
CA SER A 111 -46.88 5.79 22.24
C SER A 111 -45.39 5.43 22.05
N LYS A 112 -44.50 6.00 22.88
CA LYS A 112 -43.08 5.61 22.91
C LYS A 112 -42.90 4.10 23.09
N LEU A 113 -43.78 3.48 23.89
CA LEU A 113 -43.82 2.03 24.10
C LEU A 113 -44.13 1.27 22.81
N ALA A 114 -45.11 1.72 22.01
CA ALA A 114 -45.44 1.09 20.73
C ALA A 114 -44.28 1.19 19.71
N LYS A 115 -43.51 2.28 19.71
CA LYS A 115 -42.31 2.43 18.86
C LYS A 115 -41.18 1.49 19.29
N GLU A 116 -40.95 1.37 20.60
CA GLU A 116 -39.94 0.47 21.14
C GLU A 116 -40.32 -1.01 20.94
N GLU A 117 -41.61 -1.34 21.11
CA GLU A 117 -42.18 -2.66 20.79
C GLU A 117 -42.07 -2.98 19.30
N GLY A 118 -42.32 -2.00 18.42
CA GLY A 118 -42.13 -2.16 16.97
C GLY A 118 -40.67 -2.40 16.59
N ALA A 119 -39.73 -1.62 17.13
CA ALA A 119 -38.30 -1.81 16.91
C ALA A 119 -37.80 -3.15 17.48
N ALA A 120 -38.35 -3.60 18.62
CA ALA A 120 -38.07 -4.92 19.17
C ALA A 120 -38.63 -6.03 18.27
N ALA A 121 -39.84 -5.86 17.72
CA ALA A 121 -40.45 -6.79 16.78
C ALA A 121 -39.65 -6.91 15.48
N GLU A 122 -39.16 -5.79 14.93
CA GLU A 122 -38.32 -5.78 13.73
C GLU A 122 -36.98 -6.47 13.98
N LYS A 123 -36.32 -6.20 15.12
CA LYS A 123 -35.11 -6.92 15.52
C LYS A 123 -35.37 -8.42 15.68
N ASN A 124 -36.48 -8.79 16.31
CA ASN A 124 -36.86 -10.19 16.46
C ASN A 124 -37.11 -10.84 15.09
N GLN A 125 -37.74 -10.13 14.17
CA GLN A 125 -37.97 -10.60 12.80
C GLN A 125 -36.64 -10.77 12.04
N TYR A 126 -35.71 -9.82 12.14
CA TYR A 126 -34.38 -9.94 11.57
C TYR A 126 -33.63 -11.15 12.13
N VAL A 127 -33.69 -11.38 13.45
CA VAL A 127 -33.06 -12.55 14.09
C VAL A 127 -33.69 -13.85 13.60
N LEU A 128 -35.02 -13.90 13.47
CA LEU A 128 -35.72 -15.07 12.94
C LEU A 128 -35.36 -15.33 11.47
N GLN A 129 -35.30 -14.28 10.65
CA GLN A 129 -34.91 -14.38 9.25
C GLN A 129 -33.45 -14.83 9.11
N ARG A 130 -32.53 -14.23 9.86
CA ARG A 130 -31.12 -14.63 9.93
C ARG A 130 -30.97 -16.09 10.35
N ALA A 131 -31.72 -16.53 11.36
CA ALA A 131 -31.70 -17.91 11.82
C ALA A 131 -32.23 -18.87 10.74
N TYR A 132 -33.26 -18.46 10.00
CA TYR A 132 -33.78 -19.21 8.86
C TYR A 132 -32.76 -19.30 7.72
N GLU A 133 -32.11 -18.20 7.34
CA GLU A 133 -31.05 -18.15 6.34
C GLU A 133 -29.87 -19.05 6.73
N LEU A 134 -29.39 -18.96 7.97
CA LEU A 134 -28.32 -19.82 8.49
C LEU A 134 -28.69 -21.31 8.44
N ARG A 135 -29.96 -21.64 8.73
CA ARG A 135 -30.43 -23.03 8.61
C ARG A 135 -30.41 -23.49 7.15
N GLN A 136 -30.84 -22.63 6.23
CA GLN A 136 -30.83 -22.92 4.80
C GLN A 136 -29.39 -23.05 4.25
N GLU A 137 -28.45 -22.24 4.71
CA GLU A 137 -27.02 -22.35 4.36
C GLU A 137 -26.38 -23.66 4.86
N GLN A 138 -26.93 -24.27 5.91
CA GLN A 138 -26.45 -25.56 6.38
C GLN A 138 -26.88 -26.74 5.51
N GLU A 139 -27.93 -26.58 4.70
CA GLU A 139 -28.37 -27.61 3.76
C GLU A 139 -27.24 -27.93 2.75
N ASP A 140 -26.96 -29.22 2.53
CA ASP A 140 -25.79 -29.65 1.76
C ASP A 140 -25.86 -29.21 0.29
N GLU A 141 -27.06 -29.13 -0.29
CA GLU A 141 -27.28 -28.61 -1.64
C GLU A 141 -26.84 -27.14 -1.75
N VAL A 142 -27.15 -26.32 -0.74
CA VAL A 142 -26.80 -24.89 -0.70
C VAL A 142 -25.30 -24.71 -0.51
N LYS A 143 -24.66 -25.57 0.30
CA LYS A 143 -23.18 -25.60 0.43
C LYS A 143 -22.51 -25.96 -0.89
N ASN A 144 -23.01 -26.98 -1.59
CA ASN A 144 -22.50 -27.37 -2.90
C ASN A 144 -22.66 -26.23 -3.93
N ALA A 145 -23.83 -25.60 -3.99
CA ALA A 145 -24.05 -24.45 -4.85
C ALA A 145 -23.10 -23.29 -4.51
N SER A 146 -22.90 -23.00 -3.22
CA SER A 146 -21.95 -21.97 -2.75
C SER A 146 -20.50 -22.31 -3.14
N SER A 147 -20.10 -23.58 -3.05
CA SER A 147 -18.79 -24.06 -3.51
C SER A 147 -18.62 -23.87 -5.01
N MET A 148 -19.62 -24.22 -5.82
CA MET A 148 -19.61 -24.00 -7.27
C MET A 148 -19.52 -22.51 -7.62
N ILE A 149 -20.26 -21.64 -6.92
CA ILE A 149 -20.18 -20.19 -7.10
C ILE A 149 -18.77 -19.69 -6.78
N LEU A 150 -18.16 -20.17 -5.70
CA LEU A 150 -16.79 -19.80 -5.33
C LEU A 150 -15.80 -20.24 -6.42
N ALA A 151 -15.90 -21.48 -6.89
CA ALA A 151 -15.06 -21.99 -7.97
C ALA A 151 -15.23 -21.16 -9.26
N ALA A 152 -16.46 -20.79 -9.61
CA ALA A 152 -16.73 -19.92 -10.75
C ALA A 152 -16.13 -18.52 -10.60
N LYS A 153 -16.20 -17.92 -9.40
CA LYS A 153 -15.54 -16.64 -9.08
C LYS A 153 -14.02 -16.75 -9.23
N CYS A 154 -13.41 -17.80 -8.68
CA CYS A 154 -11.98 -18.04 -8.82
C CYS A 154 -11.57 -18.24 -10.29
N LEU A 155 -12.38 -18.97 -11.07
CA LEU A 155 -12.15 -19.15 -12.50
C LEU A 155 -12.22 -17.82 -13.26
N ALA A 156 -13.21 -16.98 -12.98
CA ALA A 156 -13.35 -15.67 -13.62
C ALA A 156 -12.13 -14.78 -13.35
N VAL A 157 -11.68 -14.71 -12.09
CA VAL A 157 -10.47 -13.96 -11.72
C VAL A 157 -9.24 -14.54 -12.43
N ARG A 158 -9.10 -15.87 -12.47
CA ARG A 158 -7.98 -16.52 -13.16
C ARG A 158 -7.99 -16.25 -14.68
N GLN A 159 -9.16 -16.27 -15.32
CA GLN A 159 -9.30 -15.95 -16.73
C GLN A 159 -8.88 -14.50 -17.00
N GLN A 160 -9.31 -13.56 -16.16
CA GLN A 160 -8.88 -12.16 -16.25
C GLN A 160 -7.36 -12.04 -16.11
N GLN A 161 -6.75 -12.70 -15.12
CA GLN A 161 -5.30 -12.71 -14.91
C GLN A 161 -4.53 -13.31 -16.10
N LEU A 162 -5.09 -14.34 -16.77
CA LEU A 162 -4.49 -14.89 -17.98
C LEU A 162 -4.49 -13.87 -19.13
N VAL A 163 -5.61 -13.17 -19.32
CA VAL A 163 -5.70 -12.10 -20.32
C VAL A 163 -4.72 -10.96 -20.01
N GLU A 164 -4.64 -10.52 -18.76
CA GLU A 164 -3.68 -9.51 -18.29
C GLU A 164 -2.23 -9.95 -18.52
N LYS A 165 -1.91 -11.21 -18.21
CA LYS A 165 -0.57 -11.77 -18.45
C LYS A 165 -0.20 -11.76 -19.93
N ASP A 166 -1.13 -12.15 -20.79
CA ASP A 166 -0.89 -12.18 -22.23
C ASP A 166 -0.79 -10.76 -22.83
N LEU A 167 -1.50 -9.78 -22.25
CA LEU A 167 -1.33 -8.36 -22.58
C LEU A 167 0.06 -7.86 -22.16
N MET A 168 0.47 -8.09 -20.91
CA MET A 168 1.78 -7.68 -20.41
C MET A 168 2.93 -8.25 -21.26
N LYS A 169 2.82 -9.52 -21.69
CA LYS A 169 3.81 -10.12 -22.59
C LYS A 169 3.88 -9.41 -23.93
N ARG A 170 2.74 -9.08 -24.54
CA ARG A 170 2.70 -8.37 -25.81
C ARG A 170 3.33 -6.98 -25.70
N GLU A 171 3.01 -6.25 -24.63
CA GLU A 171 3.60 -4.93 -24.36
C GLU A 171 5.12 -5.02 -24.13
N LEU A 172 5.59 -6.05 -23.42
CA LEU A 172 7.02 -6.32 -23.25
C LEU A 172 7.71 -6.62 -24.59
N ASP A 173 7.15 -7.52 -25.39
CA ASP A 173 7.69 -7.88 -26.70
C ASP A 173 7.74 -6.67 -27.65
N GLU A 174 6.75 -5.78 -27.59
CA GLU A 174 6.71 -4.55 -28.38
C GLU A 174 7.79 -3.55 -27.95
N GLU A 175 7.98 -3.36 -26.63
CA GLU A 175 9.01 -2.45 -26.12
C GLU A 175 10.42 -3.01 -26.37
N GLU A 176 10.63 -4.34 -26.23
CA GLU A 176 11.89 -4.98 -26.61
C GLU A 176 12.22 -4.75 -28.08
N ARG A 177 11.25 -4.94 -29.00
CA ARG A 177 11.45 -4.64 -30.43
C ARG A 177 11.79 -3.18 -30.68
N ARG A 178 11.16 -2.26 -29.94
CA ARG A 178 11.45 -0.83 -30.05
C ARG A 178 12.87 -0.51 -29.58
N LEU A 179 13.31 -1.11 -28.48
CA LEU A 179 14.67 -0.96 -27.95
C LEU A 179 15.71 -1.55 -28.92
N ASP A 180 15.46 -2.74 -29.46
CA ASP A 180 16.36 -3.36 -30.45
C ASP A 180 16.51 -2.50 -31.71
N SER A 181 15.40 -1.93 -32.19
CA SER A 181 15.43 -0.98 -33.32
C SER A 181 16.26 0.26 -33.00
N MET A 182 16.12 0.82 -31.80
CA MET A 182 16.90 1.97 -31.35
C MET A 182 18.40 1.64 -31.25
N MET A 183 18.74 0.48 -30.67
CA MET A 183 20.13 0.03 -30.55
C MET A 183 20.77 -0.22 -31.92
N GLU A 184 20.05 -0.82 -32.86
CA GLU A 184 20.55 -1.05 -34.21
C GLU A 184 20.76 0.26 -34.97
N GLN A 185 19.85 1.24 -34.82
CA GLN A 185 20.04 2.58 -35.39
C GLN A 185 21.29 3.27 -34.81
N GLU A 186 21.51 3.18 -33.50
CA GLU A 186 22.70 3.76 -32.88
C GLU A 186 23.98 3.05 -33.33
N ARG A 187 23.95 1.71 -33.46
CA ARG A 187 25.04 0.92 -34.01
C ARG A 187 25.38 1.36 -35.43
N GLN A 188 24.39 1.52 -36.30
CA GLN A 188 24.57 2.00 -37.68
C GLN A 188 25.13 3.42 -37.72
N LYS A 189 24.66 4.31 -36.83
CA LYS A 189 25.19 5.68 -36.73
C LYS A 189 26.66 5.69 -36.35
N LYS A 190 27.06 4.92 -35.33
CA LYS A 190 28.47 4.79 -34.91
C LYS A 190 29.34 4.19 -36.02
N LEU A 191 28.82 3.22 -36.77
CA LEU A 191 29.54 2.63 -37.91
C LEU A 191 29.79 3.67 -39.00
N LYS A 192 28.76 4.44 -39.38
CA LYS A 192 28.89 5.55 -40.35
C LYS A 192 29.90 6.60 -39.90
N GLU A 193 29.84 7.00 -38.63
CA GLU A 193 30.80 7.96 -38.06
C GLU A 193 32.25 7.44 -38.12
N GLU A 194 32.48 6.17 -37.78
CA GLU A 194 33.82 5.57 -37.91
C GLU A 194 34.27 5.44 -39.37
N GLU A 195 33.36 5.15 -40.30
CA GLU A 195 33.66 5.13 -41.74
C GLU A 195 34.05 6.52 -42.24
N GLU A 196 33.31 7.56 -41.88
CA GLU A 196 33.63 8.95 -42.19
C GLU A 196 34.98 9.35 -41.61
N ARG A 197 35.25 8.99 -40.35
CA ARG A 197 36.55 9.23 -39.70
C ARG A 197 37.69 8.51 -40.42
N LYS A 198 37.47 7.27 -40.88
CA LYS A 198 38.44 6.52 -41.70
C LYS A 198 38.64 7.13 -43.09
N ARG A 199 37.59 7.68 -43.71
CA ARG A 199 37.69 8.38 -45.01
C ARG A 199 38.51 9.66 -44.84
N TYR A 200 38.17 10.48 -43.85
CA TYR A 200 38.90 11.70 -43.54
C TYR A 200 40.39 11.44 -43.28
N ARG A 201 40.74 10.42 -42.48
CA ARG A 201 42.14 10.03 -42.26
C ARG A 201 42.85 9.59 -43.55
N ARG A 202 42.16 8.87 -44.44
CA ARG A 202 42.72 8.45 -45.74
C ARG A 202 42.99 9.67 -46.64
N GLU A 203 42.04 10.59 -46.74
CA GLU A 203 42.20 11.82 -47.52
C GLU A 203 43.34 12.69 -46.98
N LEU A 204 43.42 12.86 -45.66
CA LEU A 204 44.51 13.59 -45.04
C LEU A 204 45.86 12.91 -45.31
N GLY A 205 45.92 11.58 -45.21
CA GLY A 205 47.12 10.81 -45.56
C GLY A 205 47.54 11.00 -47.02
N GLN A 206 46.59 11.01 -47.96
CA GLN A 206 46.86 11.27 -49.37
C GLN A 206 47.39 12.68 -49.61
N ARG A 207 46.78 13.71 -49.00
CA ARG A 207 47.25 15.11 -49.09
C ARG A 207 48.66 15.25 -48.55
N ASN A 208 48.94 14.65 -47.39
CA ASN A 208 50.27 14.70 -46.79
C ASN A 208 51.30 13.99 -47.68
N ALA A 209 50.95 12.82 -48.25
CA ALA A 209 51.83 12.12 -49.18
C ALA A 209 52.11 12.93 -50.45
N GLN A 210 51.10 13.60 -51.00
CA GLN A 210 51.27 14.51 -52.14
C GLN A 210 52.19 15.68 -51.80
N ALA A 211 52.01 16.31 -50.64
CA ALA A 211 52.86 17.41 -50.19
C ALA A 211 54.33 16.97 -50.03
N ILE A 212 54.57 15.80 -49.42
CA ILE A 212 55.93 15.24 -49.29
C ILE A 212 56.52 14.93 -50.67
N SER A 213 55.72 14.37 -51.58
CA SER A 213 56.17 14.10 -52.96
C SER A 213 56.56 15.39 -53.70
N GLN A 214 55.81 16.48 -53.50
CA GLN A 214 56.13 17.80 -54.06
C GLN A 214 57.44 18.33 -53.47
N GLN A 215 57.61 18.27 -52.15
CA GLN A 215 58.85 18.68 -51.47
C GLN A 215 60.06 17.89 -51.99
N ILE A 216 59.93 16.58 -52.20
CA ILE A 216 61.01 15.75 -52.77
C ILE A 216 61.35 16.22 -54.19
N SER A 217 60.34 16.47 -55.02
CA SER A 217 60.54 16.96 -56.38
C SER A 217 61.22 18.34 -56.39
N GLU A 218 60.79 19.26 -55.53
CA GLU A 218 61.38 20.59 -55.39
C GLU A 218 62.85 20.50 -54.96
N ASN A 219 63.16 19.68 -53.95
CA ASN A 219 64.53 19.44 -53.50
C ASN A 219 65.41 18.82 -54.60
N GLN A 220 64.86 17.91 -55.42
CA GLN A 220 65.57 17.34 -56.56
C GLN A 220 65.91 18.41 -57.61
N VAL A 221 64.94 19.29 -57.94
CA VAL A 221 65.18 20.40 -58.87
C VAL A 221 66.21 21.38 -58.32
N GLN A 222 66.13 21.73 -57.03
CA GLN A 222 67.13 22.59 -56.37
C GLN A 222 68.52 21.98 -56.43
N LYS A 223 68.65 20.68 -56.14
CA LYS A 223 69.92 19.97 -56.23
C LYS A 223 70.49 20.00 -57.65
N LEU A 224 69.65 19.76 -58.67
CA LEU A 224 70.09 19.86 -60.06
C LEU A 224 70.58 21.27 -60.41
N LEU A 225 69.86 22.31 -59.99
CA LEU A 225 70.25 23.70 -60.22
C LEU A 225 71.58 24.06 -59.53
N GLU A 226 71.81 23.56 -58.32
CA GLU A 226 73.09 23.73 -57.61
C GLU A 226 74.24 23.03 -58.33
N GLU A 227 74.03 21.83 -58.85
CA GLU A 227 75.06 21.12 -59.63
C GLU A 227 75.37 21.86 -60.94
N GLU A 228 74.37 22.33 -61.68
CA GLU A 228 74.58 23.16 -62.88
C GLU A 228 75.37 24.44 -62.56
N ARG A 229 75.04 25.11 -61.45
CA ARG A 229 75.79 26.30 -61.01
C ARG A 229 77.25 25.97 -60.69
N LYS A 230 77.52 24.86 -60.00
CA LYS A 230 78.89 24.41 -59.72
C LYS A 230 79.64 24.11 -61.02
N GLU A 231 78.99 23.46 -61.99
CA GLU A 231 79.59 23.21 -63.30
C GLU A 231 79.94 24.50 -64.05
N GLU A 232 79.06 25.49 -64.05
CA GLU A 232 79.34 26.80 -64.65
C GLU A 232 80.51 27.52 -63.96
N GLU A 233 80.54 27.51 -62.62
CA GLU A 233 81.66 28.05 -61.83
C GLU A 233 82.97 27.33 -62.18
N CYS A 234 82.97 25.98 -62.26
CA CYS A 234 84.12 25.19 -62.69
C CYS A 234 84.56 25.52 -64.13
N ARG A 235 83.63 25.67 -65.07
CA ARG A 235 83.94 26.07 -66.46
C ARG A 235 84.58 27.45 -66.52
N ASN A 236 84.10 28.40 -65.70
CA ASN A 236 84.64 29.75 -65.64
C ASN A 236 86.06 29.77 -65.02
N ILE A 237 86.28 29.04 -63.94
CA ILE A 237 87.61 28.88 -63.33
C ILE A 237 88.57 28.23 -64.33
N ASN A 238 88.16 27.17 -65.02
CA ASN A 238 88.99 26.51 -66.03
C ASN A 238 89.36 27.47 -67.18
N LYS A 239 88.41 28.27 -67.68
CA LYS A 239 88.69 29.31 -68.69
C LYS A 239 89.68 30.35 -68.17
N ALA A 240 89.53 30.82 -66.93
CA ALA A 240 90.45 31.76 -66.31
C ALA A 240 91.85 31.17 -66.15
N MET A 241 91.95 29.89 -65.74
CA MET A 241 93.22 29.17 -65.61
C MET A 241 93.93 29.02 -66.95
N ILE A 242 93.20 28.68 -68.02
CA ILE A 242 93.77 28.60 -69.38
C ILE A 242 94.32 29.97 -69.82
N ARG A 243 93.58 31.07 -69.58
CA ARG A 243 94.07 32.43 -69.90
C ARG A 243 95.34 32.77 -69.13
N MET A 244 95.39 32.47 -67.84
CA MET A 244 96.57 32.71 -67.01
C MET A 244 97.79 31.92 -67.52
N GLN A 245 97.59 30.64 -67.91
CA GLN A 245 98.65 29.82 -68.52
C GLN A 245 99.15 30.39 -69.85
N GLN A 246 98.24 30.96 -70.67
CA GLN A 246 98.62 31.63 -71.91
C GLN A 246 99.45 32.88 -71.64
N ASP A 247 99.02 33.74 -70.72
CA ASP A 247 99.76 34.95 -70.33
C ASP A 247 101.15 34.60 -69.76
N ASP A 248 101.25 33.56 -68.93
CA ASP A 248 102.52 33.10 -68.39
C ASP A 248 103.43 32.52 -69.48
N ALA A 249 102.88 31.76 -70.44
CA ALA A 249 103.63 31.30 -71.60
C ALA A 249 104.13 32.46 -72.46
N GLU A 250 103.34 33.52 -72.64
CA GLU A 250 103.76 34.74 -73.33
C GLU A 250 104.87 35.48 -72.59
N LYS A 251 104.76 35.63 -71.27
CA LYS A 251 105.84 36.21 -70.44
C LYS A 251 107.14 35.40 -70.55
N ILE A 252 107.05 34.07 -70.51
CA ILE A 252 108.20 33.18 -70.70
C ILE A 252 108.81 33.38 -72.10
N ARG A 253 107.98 33.49 -73.15
CA ARG A 253 108.47 33.80 -74.51
C ARG A 253 109.16 35.16 -74.57
N GLN A 254 108.58 36.20 -73.98
CA GLN A 254 109.16 37.54 -73.94
C GLN A 254 110.48 37.58 -73.18
N THR A 255 110.57 36.92 -72.03
CA THR A 255 111.84 36.83 -71.27
C THR A 255 112.90 36.05 -72.04
N HIS A 256 112.54 34.95 -72.73
CA HIS A 256 113.46 34.25 -73.61
C HIS A 256 113.95 35.12 -74.79
N LEU A 257 113.05 35.88 -75.43
CA LEU A 257 113.43 36.80 -76.51
C LEU A 257 114.35 37.92 -76.01
N ALA A 258 114.05 38.51 -74.85
CA ALA A 258 114.90 39.51 -74.23
C ALA A 258 116.27 38.94 -73.84
N GLN A 259 116.31 37.75 -73.24
CA GLN A 259 117.56 37.04 -72.95
C GLN A 259 118.36 36.76 -74.22
N LYS A 260 117.71 36.36 -75.32
CA LYS A 260 118.38 36.13 -76.61
C LYS A 260 119.01 37.43 -77.16
N LYS A 261 118.28 38.54 -77.14
CA LYS A 261 118.80 39.86 -77.53
C LYS A 261 120.00 40.27 -76.69
N ILE A 262 119.91 40.17 -75.35
CA ILE A 262 121.03 40.47 -74.46
C ILE A 262 122.24 39.58 -74.77
N ARG A 263 122.04 38.29 -75.07
CA ARG A 263 123.14 37.39 -75.47
C ARG A 263 123.77 37.82 -76.80
N GLU A 264 122.97 38.23 -77.78
CA GLU A 264 123.46 38.76 -79.07
C GLU A 264 124.28 40.05 -78.85
N ASP A 265 123.76 41.01 -78.09
CA ASP A 265 124.45 42.25 -77.75
C ASP A 265 125.77 42.00 -76.98
N LEU A 266 125.77 41.05 -76.03
CA LEU A 266 126.96 40.68 -75.26
C LEU A 266 128.00 39.99 -76.15
N ALA A 267 127.57 39.15 -77.09
CA ALA A 267 128.46 38.52 -78.07
C ALA A 267 129.09 39.57 -79.00
N GLU A 268 128.32 40.55 -79.47
CA GLU A 268 128.84 41.66 -80.27
C GLU A 268 129.84 42.52 -79.47
N SER A 269 129.52 42.85 -78.22
CA SER A 269 130.42 43.58 -77.32
C SER A 269 131.70 42.80 -77.04
N ASN A 270 131.61 41.50 -76.76
CA ASN A 270 132.78 40.63 -76.57
C ASN A 270 133.65 40.56 -77.82
N ALA A 271 133.05 40.44 -79.02
CA ALA A 271 133.77 40.47 -80.28
C ALA A 271 134.52 41.81 -80.48
N LYS A 272 133.89 42.95 -80.14
CA LYS A 272 134.54 44.27 -80.13
C LYS A 272 135.70 44.31 -79.13
N ILE A 273 135.54 43.81 -77.91
CA ILE A 273 136.60 43.75 -76.89
C ILE A 273 137.76 42.87 -77.38
N GLU A 274 137.48 41.72 -77.98
CA GLU A 274 138.49 40.83 -78.54
C GLU A 274 139.28 41.52 -79.66
N HIS A 275 138.59 42.21 -80.56
CA HIS A 275 139.22 43.04 -81.59
C HIS A 275 140.11 44.13 -80.98
N PHE A 276 139.63 44.90 -80.00
CA PHE A 276 140.43 45.91 -79.31
C PHE A 276 141.66 45.31 -78.59
N LYS A 277 141.54 44.13 -77.97
CA LYS A 277 142.69 43.42 -77.37
C LYS A 277 143.72 43.02 -78.41
N ILE A 278 143.30 42.57 -79.60
CA ILE A 278 144.21 42.24 -80.71
C ILE A 278 144.95 43.51 -81.16
N VAL A 279 144.22 44.62 -81.35
CA VAL A 279 144.82 45.92 -81.73
C VAL A 279 145.81 46.39 -80.66
N GLN A 280 145.46 46.34 -79.37
CA GLN A 280 146.37 46.70 -78.27
C GLN A 280 147.63 45.83 -78.25
N LYS A 281 147.52 44.52 -78.47
CA LYS A 281 148.70 43.65 -78.57
C LYS A 281 149.60 44.03 -79.74
N GLU A 282 149.02 44.40 -80.87
CA GLU A 282 149.78 44.85 -82.03
C GLU A 282 150.44 46.22 -81.77
N GLU A 283 149.76 47.13 -81.08
CA GLU A 283 150.31 48.42 -80.62
C GLU A 283 151.45 48.23 -79.60
N GLU A 284 151.30 47.33 -78.61
CA GLU A 284 152.36 46.94 -77.69
C GLU A 284 153.55 46.30 -78.41
N ARG A 285 153.30 45.50 -79.46
CA ARG A 285 154.35 44.93 -80.31
C ARG A 285 155.12 46.03 -81.05
N ILE A 286 154.42 47.01 -81.62
CA ILE A 286 155.01 48.18 -82.29
C ILE A 286 155.76 49.06 -81.28
N ALA A 287 155.24 49.24 -80.06
CA ALA A 287 155.88 50.01 -79.01
C ALA A 287 157.15 49.32 -78.47
N ASN A 288 157.14 47.99 -78.30
CA ASN A 288 158.32 47.22 -77.91
C ASN A 288 159.43 47.25 -78.99
N LEU A 289 159.07 47.30 -80.27
CA LEU A 289 160.02 47.50 -81.38
C LEU A 289 160.62 48.93 -81.42
N ARG A 290 160.03 49.90 -80.73
CA ARG A 290 160.53 51.29 -80.61
C ARG A 290 161.49 51.50 -79.43
N ILE A 291 161.70 50.51 -78.56
CA ILE A 291 162.54 50.60 -77.34
C ILE A 291 163.87 49.81 -77.48
N GLN A 292 164.19 49.29 -78.67
CA GLN A 292 165.54 48.81 -79.06
C GLN A 292 166.19 49.79 -80.04
#